data_AF-A0A814HL79-F1
#
_entry.id   AF-A0A814HL79-F1
#
_cell.length_a   1.000
_cell.length_b   1.000
_cell.length_c   1.000
_cell.angle_alpha   90.00
_cell.angle_beta   90.00
_cell.angle_gamma   90.00
#
_symmetry.space_group_name_H-M   'P 1'
#
loop_
_entity.id
_entity.type
_entity.pdbx_description
1 polymer ?
#
loop_
_entity_poly.entity_id
_entity_poly.type
_entity_poly.pdbx_seq_one_letter_code
_entity_poly.pdbx_strand_id
1 'polypeptide(L)'
;MHRSHTNLVPVTNKYLAHKKFVKDQEEHKLNLQNIHSLLDHSSPTPRPHLTQRVRQKQNREYELEIIHNENDRLRTRMIRNGAFTNTHNNYVARSLNIKERNREESQHKNTYERLQKQIHHVKSTYSIRKSQNDYAKQQDFKRQITRFPPIKK
;
A
#
# COMPACT_ATOMS: atom_id res chain seq x y z
N MET A 1 28.90 -21.86 14.40
CA MET A 1 29.70 -21.92 13.15
C MET A 1 30.16 -20.51 12.80
N HIS A 2 31.42 -20.17 13.09
CA HIS A 2 32.00 -18.87 12.79
C HIS A 2 32.33 -18.84 11.29
N ARG A 3 31.61 -18.06 10.49
CA ARG A 3 32.00 -17.81 9.10
C ARG A 3 33.29 -17.02 9.14
N SER A 4 34.42 -17.65 8.81
CA SER A 4 35.67 -16.94 8.56
C SER A 4 35.44 -16.06 7.34
N HIS A 5 35.39 -14.75 7.54
CA HIS A 5 35.55 -13.81 6.44
C HIS A 5 36.94 -14.05 5.86
N THR A 6 37.02 -14.83 4.78
CA THR A 6 38.26 -15.11 4.08
C THR A 6 38.76 -13.80 3.50
N ASN A 7 39.95 -13.36 3.92
CA ASN A 7 40.64 -12.25 3.28
C ASN A 7 40.72 -12.54 1.77
N LEU A 8 40.07 -11.72 0.93
CA LEU A 8 39.98 -11.93 -0.52
C LEU A 8 41.33 -11.71 -1.24
N VAL A 9 42.31 -11.12 -0.54
CA VAL A 9 43.62 -10.80 -1.09
C VAL A 9 44.63 -11.82 -0.55
N PRO A 10 45.49 -12.43 -1.40
CA PRO A 10 46.56 -13.29 -0.92
C PRO A 10 47.54 -12.46 -0.08
N VAL A 11 47.78 -12.87 1.17
CA VAL A 11 48.72 -12.19 2.08
C VAL A 11 49.77 -13.18 2.55
N THR A 12 51.03 -12.75 2.53
CA THR A 12 52.19 -13.55 2.97
C THR A 12 52.16 -13.87 4.47
N ASN A 13 51.55 -13.01 5.30
CA ASN A 13 51.42 -13.20 6.74
C ASN A 13 49.94 -13.16 7.19
N LYS A 14 49.44 -14.31 7.66
CA LYS A 14 48.05 -14.49 8.11
C LYS A 14 47.70 -13.66 9.35
N TYR A 15 48.63 -13.48 10.29
CA TYR A 15 48.40 -12.75 11.53
C TYR A 15 48.19 -11.26 11.27
N LEU A 16 49.07 -10.66 10.46
CA LEU A 16 48.95 -9.25 10.09
C LEU A 16 47.67 -8.98 9.27
N ALA A 17 47.29 -9.92 8.40
CA ALA A 17 46.04 -9.84 7.65
C ALA A 17 44.81 -9.86 8.56
N HIS A 18 44.80 -10.73 9.58
CA HIS A 18 43.71 -10.79 10.55
C HIS A 18 43.63 -9.51 11.41
N LYS A 19 44.77 -9.03 11.91
CA LYS A 19 44.84 -7.79 12.70
C LYS A 19 44.33 -6.58 11.92
N LYS A 20 44.68 -6.48 10.63
CA LYS A 20 44.18 -5.42 9.74
C LYS A 20 42.68 -5.56 9.50
N PHE A 21 42.20 -6.76 9.20
CA PHE A 21 40.77 -7.01 8.99
C PHE A 21 39.91 -6.62 10.21
N VAL A 22 40.35 -6.97 11.42
CA VAL A 22 39.65 -6.61 12.66
C VAL A 22 39.59 -5.09 12.82
N LYS A 23 40.71 -4.40 12.58
CA LYS A 23 40.76 -2.93 12.63
C LYS A 23 39.81 -2.28 11.62
N ASP A 24 39.82 -2.74 10.37
CA ASP A 24 38.96 -2.21 9.30
C ASP A 24 37.47 -2.46 9.61
N GLN A 25 37.14 -3.61 10.25
CA GLN A 25 35.77 -3.90 10.70
C GLN A 25 35.31 -3.01 11.85
N GLU A 26 36.18 -2.75 12.83
CA GLU A 26 35.87 -1.83 13.94
C GLU A 26 35.65 -0.41 13.42
N GLU A 27 36.51 0.04 12.50
CA GLU A 27 36.39 1.35 11.85
C GLU A 27 35.12 1.45 11.00
N HIS A 28 34.77 0.38 10.28
CA HIS A 28 33.51 0.34 9.53
C HIS A 28 32.28 0.41 10.45
N LYS A 29 32.29 -0.29 11.59
CA LYS A 29 31.18 -0.22 12.57
C LYS A 29 31.03 1.17 13.16
N LEU A 30 32.14 1.83 13.49
CA LEU A 30 32.15 3.23 13.95
C LEU A 30 31.57 4.16 12.88
N ASN A 31 31.98 3.98 11.63
CA ASN A 31 31.43 4.76 10.51
C ASN A 31 29.93 4.52 10.34
N LEU A 32 29.45 3.28 10.42
CA LEU A 32 28.02 2.97 10.34
C LEU A 32 27.22 3.60 11.47
N GLN A 33 27.75 3.65 12.69
CA GLN A 33 27.10 4.31 13.83
C GLN A 33 27.07 5.83 13.69
N ASN A 34 28.10 6.41 13.06
CA ASN A 34 28.24 7.86 12.88
C ASN A 34 27.56 8.38 11.61
N ILE A 35 27.06 7.50 10.73
CA ILE A 35 26.25 7.91 9.58
C ILE A 35 24.89 8.37 10.11
N HIS A 36 24.70 9.69 10.19
CA HIS A 36 23.38 10.28 10.35
C HIS A 36 22.51 9.93 9.14
N SER A 37 21.23 9.64 9.36
CA SER A 37 20.29 9.46 8.24
C SER A 37 20.23 10.77 7.45
N LEU A 38 20.53 10.70 6.15
CA LEU A 38 20.32 11.82 5.22
C LEU A 38 18.84 12.24 5.12
N LEU A 39 17.94 11.36 5.57
CA LEU A 39 16.51 11.55 5.59
C LEU A 39 16.10 12.10 6.96
N ASP A 40 15.35 13.19 6.93
CA ASP A 40 14.65 13.69 8.10
C ASP A 40 13.51 12.73 8.44
N HIS A 41 13.61 12.09 9.61
CA HIS A 41 12.58 11.20 10.15
C HIS A 41 11.64 11.93 11.12
N SER A 42 11.82 13.23 11.32
CA SER A 42 10.91 14.01 12.15
C SER A 42 9.53 14.11 11.49
N SER A 43 8.48 13.99 12.30
CA SER A 43 7.12 14.19 11.80
C SER A 43 6.97 15.68 11.43
N PRO A 44 6.44 15.99 10.24
CA PRO A 44 6.24 17.37 9.84
C PRO A 44 5.32 18.09 10.83
N THR A 45 5.61 19.35 11.11
CA THR A 45 4.82 20.15 12.04
C THR A 45 3.37 20.25 11.54
N PRO A 46 2.38 19.87 12.38
CA PRO A 46 0.99 19.88 11.96
C PRO A 46 0.55 21.32 11.72
N ARG A 47 0.00 21.59 10.53
CA ARG A 47 -0.47 22.94 10.18
C ARG A 47 -1.71 23.31 11.01
N PRO A 48 -1.82 24.54 11.53
CA PRO A 48 -2.90 24.92 12.44
C PRO A 48 -4.30 24.85 11.80
N HIS A 49 -4.42 25.09 10.49
CA HIS A 49 -5.70 24.94 9.79
C HIS A 49 -6.13 23.48 9.65
N LEU A 50 -5.19 22.52 9.58
CA LEU A 50 -5.51 21.10 9.51
C LEU A 50 -6.05 20.61 10.84
N THR A 51 -5.43 21.02 11.96
CA THR A 51 -5.91 20.67 13.30
C THR A 51 -7.29 21.29 13.56
N GLN A 52 -7.51 22.54 13.16
CA GLN A 52 -8.82 23.19 13.24
C GLN A 52 -9.89 22.45 12.41
N ARG A 53 -9.58 22.05 11.18
CA ARG A 53 -10.51 21.31 10.32
C ARG A 53 -10.86 19.93 10.89
N VAL A 54 -9.88 19.21 11.42
CA VAL A 54 -10.11 17.92 12.09
C VAL A 54 -11.04 18.10 13.28
N ARG A 55 -10.79 19.11 14.12
CA ARG A 55 -11.66 19.43 15.27
C ARG A 55 -13.08 19.78 14.86
N GLN A 56 -13.26 20.59 13.81
CA GLN A 56 -14.58 20.91 13.27
C GLN A 56 -15.33 19.66 12.82
N LYS A 57 -14.64 18.72 12.16
CA LYS A 57 -15.23 17.45 11.73
C LYS A 57 -15.68 16.62 12.95
N GLN A 58 -14.82 16.49 13.96
CA GLN A 58 -15.13 15.76 15.19
C GLN A 58 -16.34 16.36 15.92
N ASN A 59 -16.40 17.69 16.05
CA ASN A 59 -17.53 18.37 16.68
C ASN A 59 -18.84 18.10 15.91
N ARG A 60 -18.79 18.15 14.58
CA ARG A 60 -19.96 17.86 13.74
C ARG A 60 -20.43 16.42 13.88
N GLU A 61 -19.51 15.46 13.94
CA GLU A 61 -19.84 14.05 14.16
C GLU A 61 -20.50 13.85 15.52
N TYR A 62 -19.98 14.50 16.56
CA TYR A 62 -20.54 14.46 17.91
C TYR A 62 -21.95 15.07 17.99
N GLU A 63 -22.16 16.23 17.36
CA GLU A 63 -23.49 16.85 17.26
C GLU A 63 -24.50 15.95 16.55
N LEU A 64 -24.08 15.34 15.44
CA LEU A 64 -24.93 14.39 14.71
C LEU A 64 -25.26 13.16 15.55
N GLU A 65 -24.31 12.64 16.32
CA GLU A 65 -24.53 11.51 17.22
C GLU A 65 -25.55 11.84 18.32
N ILE A 66 -25.49 13.03 18.91
CA ILE A 66 -26.50 13.51 19.87
C ILE A 66 -27.88 13.54 19.21
N ILE A 67 -27.99 14.13 18.03
CA ILE A 67 -29.26 14.24 17.29
C ILE A 67 -29.81 12.84 16.96
N HIS A 68 -28.96 11.91 16.52
CA HIS A 68 -29.37 10.53 16.25
C HIS A 68 -29.89 9.84 17.50
N ASN A 69 -29.17 9.94 18.62
CA ASN A 69 -29.58 9.37 19.90
C ASN A 69 -30.92 9.94 20.40
N GLU A 70 -31.13 11.26 20.28
CA GLU A 70 -32.40 11.88 20.62
C GLU A 70 -33.54 11.41 19.71
N ASN A 71 -33.29 11.36 18.39
CA ASN A 71 -34.25 10.86 17.42
C ASN A 71 -34.67 9.41 17.71
N ASP A 72 -33.72 8.55 18.09
CA ASP A 72 -34.01 7.15 18.41
C ASP A 72 -34.82 7.02 19.72
N ARG A 73 -34.52 7.84 20.73
CA ARG A 73 -35.31 7.94 21.96
C ARG A 73 -36.73 8.42 21.67
N LEU A 74 -36.88 9.47 20.85
CA LEU A 74 -38.18 10.00 20.43
C LEU A 74 -38.97 8.97 19.64
N ARG A 75 -38.36 8.30 18.66
CA ARG A 75 -38.98 7.19 17.90
C ARG A 75 -39.50 6.11 18.82
N THR A 76 -38.68 5.66 19.77
CA THR A 76 -39.08 4.64 20.75
C THR A 76 -40.28 5.09 21.58
N ARG A 77 -40.31 6.36 22.01
CA ARG A 77 -41.43 6.94 22.77
C ARG A 77 -42.70 7.07 21.92
N MET A 78 -42.56 7.51 20.66
CA MET A 78 -43.69 7.64 19.73
C MET A 78 -44.31 6.28 19.39
N ILE A 79 -43.49 5.24 19.21
CA ILE A 79 -43.94 3.86 18.99
C ILE A 79 -44.73 3.37 20.22
N ARG A 80 -44.19 3.56 21.44
CA ARG A 80 -44.87 3.16 22.69
C ARG A 80 -46.21 3.85 22.90
N ASN A 81 -46.31 5.12 22.52
CA ASN A 81 -47.52 5.93 22.70
C ASN A 81 -48.54 5.76 21.56
N GLY A 82 -48.30 4.87 20.59
CA GLY A 82 -49.19 4.65 19.44
C GLY A 82 -49.26 5.83 18.45
N ALA A 83 -48.47 6.88 18.68
CA ALA A 83 -48.40 8.09 17.84
C ALA A 83 -47.47 7.91 16.62
N PHE A 84 -46.81 6.76 16.49
CA PHE A 84 -45.97 6.45 15.33
C PHE A 84 -46.83 5.86 14.20
N THR A 85 -47.35 6.73 13.34
CA THR A 85 -47.84 6.32 12.01
C THR A 85 -46.66 6.39 11.05
N ASN A 86 -46.26 5.24 10.49
CA ASN A 86 -45.26 5.22 9.41
C ASN A 86 -45.88 5.87 8.16
N THR A 87 -45.71 7.19 8.02
CA THR A 87 -46.12 7.97 6.84
C THR A 87 -45.14 7.81 5.68
N HIS A 88 -44.14 6.95 5.81
CA HIS A 88 -43.27 6.60 4.70
C HIS A 88 -44.08 5.81 3.68
N ASN A 89 -44.56 6.52 2.67
CA ASN A 89 -45.21 5.88 1.55
C ASN A 89 -44.17 4.99 0.85
N ASN A 90 -44.33 3.68 0.97
CA ASN A 90 -43.61 2.67 0.18
C ASN A 90 -44.11 2.68 -1.27
N TYR A 91 -44.11 3.86 -1.91
CA TYR A 91 -44.27 3.92 -3.34
C TYR A 91 -43.06 3.22 -3.95
N VAL A 92 -43.28 2.05 -4.54
CA VAL A 92 -42.30 1.46 -5.44
C VAL A 92 -42.06 2.51 -6.51
N ALA A 93 -40.87 3.10 -6.53
CA ALA A 93 -40.48 4.05 -7.57
C ALA A 93 -40.57 3.32 -8.91
N ARG A 94 -41.69 3.47 -9.61
CA ARG A 94 -41.94 2.87 -10.92
C ARG A 94 -41.17 3.67 -11.96
N SER A 95 -39.87 3.45 -12.01
CA SER A 95 -39.06 3.87 -13.16
C SER A 95 -39.52 3.06 -14.37
N LEU A 96 -39.95 3.73 -15.44
CA LEU A 96 -40.35 3.06 -16.70
C LEU A 96 -39.26 2.09 -17.21
N ASN A 97 -37.99 2.39 -16.92
CA ASN A 97 -36.82 1.62 -17.37
C ASN A 97 -36.30 0.61 -16.33
N ILE A 98 -37.08 0.23 -15.31
CA ILE A 98 -36.59 -0.67 -14.25
C ILE A 98 -36.16 -2.04 -14.78
N LYS A 99 -36.86 -2.54 -15.81
CA LYS A 99 -36.55 -3.83 -16.44
C LYS A 99 -35.19 -3.80 -17.13
N GLU A 100 -34.90 -2.74 -17.88
CA GLU A 100 -33.60 -2.58 -18.56
C GLU A 100 -32.48 -2.35 -17.55
N ARG A 101 -32.70 -1.52 -16.52
CA ARG A 101 -31.72 -1.32 -15.44
C ARG A 101 -31.36 -2.62 -14.72
N ASN A 102 -32.37 -3.42 -14.35
CA ASN A 102 -32.14 -4.69 -13.66
C ASN A 102 -31.43 -5.71 -14.55
N ARG A 103 -31.68 -5.65 -15.87
CA ARG A 103 -30.97 -6.46 -16.87
C ARG A 103 -29.50 -6.05 -16.95
N GLU A 104 -29.21 -4.76 -17.04
CA GLU A 104 -27.84 -4.23 -17.03
C GLU A 104 -27.12 -4.59 -15.72
N GLU A 105 -27.77 -4.41 -14.58
CA GLU A 105 -27.22 -4.74 -13.26
C GLU A 105 -26.89 -6.24 -13.15
N SER A 106 -27.79 -7.10 -13.66
CA SER A 106 -27.56 -8.55 -13.72
C SER A 106 -26.40 -8.89 -14.65
N GLN A 107 -26.27 -8.23 -15.79
CA GLN A 107 -25.13 -8.39 -16.70
C GLN A 107 -23.82 -7.97 -16.03
N HIS A 108 -23.79 -6.80 -15.37
CA HIS A 108 -22.64 -6.33 -14.64
C HIS A 108 -22.23 -7.31 -13.54
N LYS A 109 -23.19 -7.80 -12.74
CA LYS A 109 -22.92 -8.80 -11.70
C LYS A 109 -22.32 -10.08 -12.29
N ASN A 110 -22.90 -10.61 -13.36
CA ASN A 110 -22.39 -11.81 -14.03
C ASN A 110 -20.98 -11.62 -14.60
N THR A 111 -20.71 -10.46 -15.22
CA THR A 111 -19.38 -10.14 -15.74
C THR A 111 -18.34 -10.00 -14.63
N TYR A 112 -18.71 -9.34 -13.53
CA TYR A 112 -17.85 -9.17 -12.36
C TYR A 112 -17.51 -10.53 -11.73
N GLU A 113 -18.51 -11.38 -11.49
CA GLU A 113 -18.30 -12.72 -10.95
C GLU A 113 -17.41 -13.58 -11.85
N ARG A 114 -17.57 -13.48 -13.18
CA ARG A 114 -16.70 -14.18 -14.14
C ARG A 114 -15.26 -13.70 -14.04
N LEU A 115 -15.03 -12.39 -14.05
CA LEU A 115 -13.69 -11.80 -13.94
C LEU A 115 -13.04 -12.16 -12.61
N GLN A 116 -13.80 -12.10 -11.51
CA GLN A 116 -13.32 -12.48 -10.19
C GLN A 116 -12.87 -13.93 -10.17
N LYS A 117 -13.66 -14.86 -10.73
CA LYS A 117 -13.26 -16.28 -10.87
C LYS A 117 -11.99 -16.43 -11.69
N GLN A 118 -11.85 -15.70 -12.80
CA GLN A 118 -10.63 -15.73 -13.62
C GLN A 118 -9.41 -15.24 -12.84
N ILE A 119 -9.52 -14.09 -12.15
CA ILE A 119 -8.44 -13.54 -11.32
C ILE A 119 -8.03 -14.54 -10.23
N HIS A 120 -8.99 -15.20 -9.57
CA HIS A 120 -8.69 -16.19 -8.55
C HIS A 120 -8.06 -17.48 -9.11
N HIS A 121 -8.43 -17.90 -10.32
CA HIS A 121 -7.84 -19.07 -10.97
C HIS A 121 -6.43 -18.79 -11.50
N VAL A 122 -6.14 -17.54 -11.86
CA VAL A 122 -4.78 -17.10 -12.22
C VAL A 122 -3.93 -17.02 -10.95
N LYS A 123 -3.25 -18.11 -10.61
CA LYS A 123 -2.19 -18.09 -9.61
C LYS A 123 -1.03 -17.27 -10.15
N SER A 124 -0.42 -16.41 -9.32
CA SER A 124 0.82 -15.73 -9.71
C SER A 124 1.90 -16.79 -9.96
N THR A 125 2.27 -17.00 -11.22
CA THR A 125 3.41 -17.83 -11.57
C THR A 125 4.66 -17.00 -11.37
N TYR A 126 5.07 -16.82 -10.10
CA TYR A 126 6.38 -16.22 -9.81
C TYR A 126 7.46 -17.21 -10.23
N SER A 127 7.87 -17.13 -11.50
CA SER A 127 8.96 -17.94 -12.04
C SER A 127 10.26 -17.16 -11.87
N ILE A 128 11.04 -17.53 -10.84
CA ILE A 128 12.37 -16.96 -10.59
C ILE A 128 13.25 -17.04 -11.85
N ARG A 129 13.15 -18.16 -12.59
CA ARG A 129 13.88 -18.36 -13.85
C ARG A 129 13.48 -17.36 -14.93
N LYS A 130 12.18 -17.06 -15.07
CA LYS A 130 11.69 -16.05 -16.02
C LYS A 130 12.20 -14.66 -15.63
N SER A 131 12.08 -14.31 -14.35
CA SER A 131 12.58 -13.02 -13.82
C SER A 131 14.08 -12.82 -14.06
N GLN A 132 14.88 -13.85 -13.78
CA GLN A 132 16.33 -13.83 -14.04
C GLN A 132 16.66 -13.69 -15.52
N ASN A 133 15.95 -14.39 -16.39
CA ASN A 133 16.12 -14.27 -17.85
C ASN A 133 15.72 -12.87 -18.35
N ASP A 134 14.62 -12.32 -17.86
CA ASP A 134 14.15 -10.98 -18.24
C ASP A 134 15.14 -9.91 -17.76
N TYR A 135 15.68 -10.06 -16.54
CA TYR A 135 16.75 -9.20 -16.02
C TYR A 135 18.03 -9.28 -16.87
N ALA A 136 18.46 -10.49 -17.25
CA ALA A 136 19.63 -10.67 -18.11
C ALA A 136 19.45 -9.98 -19.47
N LYS A 137 18.30 -10.18 -20.13
CA LYS A 137 17.96 -9.50 -21.39
C LYS A 137 18.00 -7.97 -21.24
N GLN A 138 17.49 -7.46 -20.13
CA GLN A 138 17.47 -6.01 -19.87
C GLN A 138 18.88 -5.44 -19.67
N GLN A 139 19.77 -6.21 -19.03
CA GLN A 139 21.18 -5.85 -18.90
C GLN A 139 21.90 -5.85 -20.26
N ASP A 140 21.64 -6.84 -21.10
CA ASP A 140 22.22 -6.90 -22.45
C ASP A 140 21.72 -5.74 -23.32
N PHE A 141 20.44 -5.40 -23.24
CA PHE A 141 19.87 -4.25 -23.93
C PHE A 141 20.51 -2.94 -23.46
N LYS A 142 20.68 -2.76 -22.14
CA LYS A 142 21.35 -1.59 -21.57
C LYS A 142 22.79 -1.47 -22.08
N ARG A 143 23.52 -2.59 -22.15
CA ARG A 143 24.88 -2.64 -22.71
C ARG A 143 24.91 -2.23 -24.18
N GLN A 144 23.92 -2.67 -24.96
CA GLN A 144 23.80 -2.31 -26.37
C GLN A 144 23.49 -0.82 -26.57
N ILE A 145 22.60 -0.23 -25.77
CA ILE A 145 22.32 1.23 -25.81
C ILE A 145 23.55 2.04 -25.42
N THR A 146 24.32 1.58 -24.43
CA THR A 146 25.52 2.30 -23.96
C THR A 146 26.71 2.19 -24.92
N ARG A 147 26.63 1.37 -25.97
CA ARG A 147 27.69 1.21 -26.96
C ARG A 147 27.43 2.15 -28.13
N PHE A 148 28.37 3.05 -28.41
CA PHE A 148 28.33 3.85 -29.64
C PHE A 148 28.32 2.93 -30.87
N PRO A 149 27.55 3.26 -31.91
CA PRO A 149 27.54 2.47 -33.14
C PRO A 149 28.94 2.44 -33.76
N PRO A 150 29.33 1.32 -34.41
CA PRO A 150 30.64 1.21 -35.04
C PRO A 150 30.78 2.28 -36.13
N ILE A 151 31.87 3.05 -36.06
CA ILE A 151 32.21 4.01 -37.11
C ILE A 151 32.58 3.19 -38.36
N LYS A 152 31.81 3.36 -39.43
CA LYS A 152 32.10 2.76 -40.73
C LYS A 152 33.42 3.35 -41.25
N LYS A 153 34.41 2.48 -41.51
CA LYS A 153 35.63 2.82 -42.24
C LYS A 153 35.35 2.84 -43.74
#